data_AF-A0A1D8D1I3-F1
#
_entry.id   AF-A0A1D8D1I3-F1
#
_cell.length_a   1.000
_cell.length_b   1.000
_cell.length_c   1.000
_cell.angle_alpha   90.00
_cell.angle_beta   90.00
_cell.angle_gamma   90.00
#
_symmetry.space_group_name_H-M   'P 1'
#
loop_
_entity.id
_entity.type
_entity.pdbx_description
1 polymer ?
#
loop_
_entity_poly.entity_id
_entity_poly.type
_entity_poly.pdbx_seq_one_letter_code
_entity_poly.pdbx_strand_id
1 'polypeptide(L)'
;MATIEQKLSWTETPLPEALKNLKNEEQEALARYLKEVIDKQTDGFDELYHAIGSIVRFIPHFIVIPLMVEHIRPQISAGVCRTMGVDQAVNYANDLPLEYFSEVSRHLDNDLMARILEKMKRNQAEKVILFELLHHRSHMLGIAEHLDRRMLEFVVKNLDLNGLPENDPTISAHKLLIEKIRDLR
;
A
#
# COMPACT_ATOMS: atom_id res chain seq x y z
N MET A 1 -19.50 19.50 -0.38
CA MET A 1 -19.95 18.13 -0.72
C MET A 1 -18.83 17.48 -1.50
N ALA A 2 -18.43 16.25 -1.15
CA ALA A 2 -17.33 15.57 -1.83
C ALA A 2 -17.71 15.19 -3.27
N THR A 3 -16.87 15.50 -4.24
CA THR A 3 -17.07 15.16 -5.66
C THR A 3 -17.05 13.65 -5.87
N ILE A 4 -17.70 13.15 -6.92
CA ILE A 4 -17.69 11.71 -7.24
C ILE A 4 -16.26 11.15 -7.39
N GLU A 5 -15.33 11.98 -7.88
CA GLU A 5 -13.90 11.65 -7.97
C GLU A 5 -13.26 11.41 -6.59
N GLN A 6 -13.69 12.13 -5.55
CA GLN A 6 -13.26 11.88 -4.18
C GLN A 6 -13.90 10.61 -3.59
N LYS A 7 -15.14 10.28 -4.01
CA LYS A 7 -15.84 9.06 -3.55
C LYS A 7 -15.37 7.79 -4.25
N LEU A 8 -14.79 7.91 -5.45
CA LEU A 8 -14.27 6.81 -6.26
C LEU A 8 -12.74 6.80 -6.35
N SER A 9 -12.05 7.59 -5.53
CA SER A 9 -10.58 7.67 -5.52
C SER A 9 -9.90 6.32 -5.27
N TRP A 10 -10.58 5.41 -4.55
CA TRP A 10 -10.14 4.03 -4.30
C TRP A 10 -10.11 3.14 -5.55
N THR A 11 -10.70 3.56 -6.67
CA THR A 11 -10.65 2.80 -7.92
C THR A 11 -9.33 3.00 -8.68
N GLU A 12 -8.53 4.02 -8.31
CA GLU A 12 -7.31 4.45 -9.00
C GLU A 12 -7.46 4.63 -10.53
N THR A 13 -8.71 4.65 -11.01
CA THR A 13 -9.08 4.67 -12.42
C THR A 13 -9.79 5.99 -12.69
N PRO A 14 -9.34 6.79 -13.67
CA PRO A 14 -9.97 8.06 -13.96
C PRO A 14 -11.42 7.84 -14.37
N LEU A 15 -12.33 8.64 -13.80
CA LEU A 15 -13.73 8.57 -14.15
C LEU A 15 -13.90 8.90 -15.65
N PRO A 16 -14.58 8.05 -16.44
CA PRO A 16 -14.90 8.35 -17.82
C PRO A 16 -15.59 9.72 -17.96
N GLU A 17 -15.19 10.50 -18.95
CA GLU A 17 -15.74 11.85 -19.21
C GLU A 17 -17.28 11.85 -19.32
N ALA A 18 -17.86 10.77 -19.86
CA ALA A 18 -19.31 10.59 -19.93
C ALA A 18 -20.01 10.65 -18.56
N LEU A 19 -19.35 10.17 -17.50
CA LEU A 19 -19.90 10.15 -16.14
C LEU A 19 -19.65 11.47 -15.39
N LYS A 20 -18.67 12.28 -15.82
CA LYS A 20 -18.42 13.61 -15.27
C LYS A 20 -19.54 14.61 -15.58
N ASN A 21 -20.23 14.39 -16.70
CA ASN A 21 -21.34 15.24 -17.16
C ASN A 21 -22.68 14.97 -16.44
N LEU A 22 -22.75 13.94 -15.59
CA LEU A 22 -23.94 13.64 -14.79
C LEU A 22 -24.18 14.72 -13.73
N LYS A 23 -25.45 14.96 -13.39
CA LYS A 23 -25.79 15.85 -12.27
C LYS A 23 -25.32 15.25 -10.95
N ASN A 24 -25.08 16.09 -9.94
CA ASN A 24 -24.59 15.65 -8.62
C ASN A 24 -25.44 14.53 -7.99
N GLU A 25 -26.77 14.59 -8.11
CA GLU A 25 -27.68 13.57 -7.59
C GLU A 25 -27.54 12.23 -8.33
N GLU A 26 -27.34 12.27 -9.65
CA GLU A 26 -27.14 11.09 -10.51
C GLU A 26 -25.76 10.47 -10.25
N GLN A 27 -24.74 11.29 -10.05
CA GLN A 27 -23.41 10.86 -9.63
C GLN A 27 -23.45 10.14 -8.27
N GLU A 28 -24.21 10.66 -7.31
CA GLU A 28 -24.35 10.04 -6.00
C GLU A 28 -25.17 8.75 -6.03
N ALA A 29 -26.21 8.68 -6.86
CA ALA A 29 -26.93 7.43 -7.12
C ALA A 29 -26.03 6.38 -7.77
N LEU A 30 -25.24 6.76 -8.77
CA LEU A 30 -24.30 5.87 -9.44
C LEU A 30 -23.21 5.35 -8.49
N ALA A 31 -22.60 6.24 -7.70
CA ALA A 31 -21.58 5.84 -6.72
C ALA A 31 -22.13 4.83 -5.70
N ARG A 32 -23.38 5.01 -5.24
CA ARG A 32 -24.07 4.05 -4.36
C ARG A 32 -24.31 2.71 -5.05
N TYR A 33 -24.85 2.73 -6.27
CA TYR A 33 -25.09 1.51 -7.04
C TYR A 33 -23.79 0.73 -7.31
N LEU A 34 -22.72 1.41 -7.71
CA LEU A 34 -21.41 0.79 -7.93
C LEU A 34 -20.88 0.14 -6.64
N LYS A 35 -21.01 0.84 -5.51
CA LYS A 35 -20.63 0.29 -4.21
C LYS A 35 -21.44 -0.96 -3.88
N GLU A 36 -22.76 -0.92 -4.01
CA GLU A 36 -23.62 -2.09 -3.74
C GLU A 36 -23.30 -3.28 -4.66
N VAL A 37 -23.03 -3.03 -5.95
CA VAL A 37 -22.63 -4.09 -6.89
C VAL A 37 -21.31 -4.70 -6.45
N ILE A 38 -20.32 -3.88 -6.09
CA ILE A 38 -19.00 -4.37 -5.69
C ILE A 38 -19.12 -5.14 -4.37
N ASP A 39 -19.75 -4.55 -3.35
CA ASP A 39 -19.97 -5.18 -2.05
C ASP A 39 -20.64 -6.56 -2.22
N LYS A 40 -21.61 -6.68 -3.12
CA LYS A 40 -22.28 -7.95 -3.44
C LYS A 40 -21.39 -8.93 -4.20
N GLN A 41 -20.53 -8.47 -5.10
CA GLN A 41 -19.62 -9.33 -5.88
C GLN A 41 -18.41 -9.79 -5.06
N THR A 42 -18.02 -9.01 -4.05
CA THR A 42 -16.91 -9.31 -3.15
C THR A 42 -17.36 -9.85 -1.80
N ASP A 43 -18.66 -10.15 -1.64
CA ASP A 43 -19.21 -10.77 -0.44
C ASP A 43 -18.48 -12.10 -0.16
N GLY A 44 -18.05 -12.30 1.09
CA GLY A 44 -17.29 -13.47 1.50
C GLY A 44 -15.77 -13.41 1.27
N PHE A 45 -15.23 -12.35 0.64
CA PHE A 45 -13.79 -12.24 0.39
C PHE A 45 -13.00 -12.04 1.68
N ASP A 46 -13.53 -11.29 2.63
CA ASP A 46 -12.88 -11.07 3.92
C ASP A 46 -12.78 -12.37 4.72
N GLU A 47 -13.84 -13.18 4.74
CA GLU A 47 -13.83 -14.52 5.34
C GLU A 47 -12.85 -15.45 4.62
N LEU A 48 -12.77 -15.39 3.29
CA LEU A 48 -11.79 -16.14 2.50
C LEU A 48 -10.36 -15.74 2.86
N TYR A 49 -10.06 -14.45 2.93
CA TYR A 49 -8.73 -13.95 3.31
C TYR A 49 -8.37 -14.39 4.72
N HIS A 50 -9.32 -14.33 5.65
CA HIS A 50 -9.11 -14.78 7.02
C HIS A 50 -8.86 -16.30 7.10
N ALA A 51 -9.58 -17.09 6.31
CA ALA A 51 -9.37 -18.53 6.20
C ALA A 51 -7.99 -18.86 5.64
N ILE A 52 -7.58 -18.20 4.55
CA ILE A 52 -6.23 -18.35 3.98
C ILE A 52 -5.18 -17.99 5.03
N GLY A 53 -5.31 -16.83 5.67
CA GLY A 53 -4.39 -16.35 6.71
C GLY A 53 -4.25 -17.30 7.90
N SER A 54 -5.30 -18.06 8.20
CA SER A 54 -5.29 -19.10 9.23
C SER A 54 -4.63 -20.39 8.75
N ILE A 55 -4.89 -20.82 7.52
CA ILE A 55 -4.32 -22.05 6.94
C ILE A 55 -2.81 -21.92 6.72
N VAL A 56 -2.35 -20.79 6.18
CA VAL A 56 -0.93 -20.60 5.84
C VAL A 56 0.00 -20.65 7.06
N ARG A 57 -0.51 -20.43 8.28
CA ARG A 57 0.26 -20.58 9.54
C ARG A 57 0.77 -22.01 9.75
N PHE A 58 0.09 -22.99 9.18
CA PHE A 58 0.43 -24.40 9.34
C PHE A 58 1.32 -24.92 8.21
N ILE A 59 1.55 -24.12 7.18
CA ILE A 59 2.36 -24.50 6.02
C ILE A 59 3.76 -23.88 6.17
N PRO A 60 4.84 -24.67 6.02
CA PRO A 60 6.20 -24.14 6.08
C PRO A 60 6.47 -23.03 5.05
N HIS A 61 7.21 -21.98 5.44
CA HIS A 61 7.46 -20.81 4.59
C HIS A 61 8.06 -21.16 3.22
N PHE A 62 9.01 -22.11 3.16
CA PHE A 62 9.65 -22.51 1.91
C PHE A 62 8.68 -23.11 0.88
N ILE A 63 7.47 -23.51 1.31
CA ILE A 63 6.39 -23.98 0.44
C ILE A 63 5.44 -22.81 0.12
N VAL A 64 5.06 -22.02 1.14
CA VAL A 64 4.10 -20.92 0.97
C VAL A 64 4.63 -19.84 0.04
N ILE A 65 5.90 -19.45 0.18
CA ILE A 65 6.48 -18.33 -0.57
C ILE A 65 6.45 -18.58 -2.09
N PRO A 66 6.94 -19.72 -2.63
CA PRO A 66 6.81 -20.02 -4.06
C PRO A 66 5.35 -20.07 -4.53
N LEU A 67 4.46 -20.71 -3.76
CA LEU A 67 3.03 -20.78 -4.12
C LEU A 67 2.39 -19.39 -4.20
N MET A 68 2.73 -18.50 -3.27
CA MET A 68 2.24 -17.11 -3.30
C MET A 68 2.71 -16.39 -4.56
N VAL A 69 4.01 -16.46 -4.86
CA VAL A 69 4.61 -15.75 -5.99
C VAL A 69 4.10 -16.29 -7.33
N GLU A 70 3.93 -17.61 -7.46
CA GLU A 70 3.55 -18.25 -8.72
C GLU A 70 2.04 -18.26 -8.99
N HIS A 71 1.21 -18.27 -7.95
CA HIS A 71 -0.22 -18.57 -8.10
C HIS A 71 -1.15 -17.55 -7.45
N ILE A 72 -0.67 -16.68 -6.57
CA ILE A 72 -1.51 -15.74 -5.84
C ILE A 72 -1.23 -14.33 -6.34
N ARG A 73 -2.27 -13.66 -6.84
CA ARG A 73 -2.16 -12.26 -7.28
C ARG A 73 -1.81 -11.36 -6.10
N PRO A 74 -0.98 -10.31 -6.29
CA PRO A 74 -0.57 -9.41 -5.21
C PRO A 74 -1.73 -8.82 -4.40
N GLN A 75 -2.84 -8.44 -5.06
CA GLN A 75 -4.04 -7.93 -4.40
C GLN A 75 -4.66 -8.93 -3.40
N ILE A 76 -4.65 -10.23 -3.72
CA ILE A 76 -5.14 -11.27 -2.81
C ILE A 76 -4.21 -11.38 -1.61
N SER A 77 -2.89 -11.43 -1.85
CA SER A 77 -1.89 -11.44 -0.77
C SER A 77 -2.01 -10.23 0.16
N ALA A 78 -2.32 -9.05 -0.40
CA ALA A 78 -2.61 -7.86 0.40
C ALA A 78 -3.89 -8.01 1.23
N GLY A 79 -4.95 -8.58 0.66
CA GLY A 79 -6.17 -8.94 1.39
C GLY A 79 -5.88 -9.85 2.59
N VAL A 80 -5.12 -10.93 2.37
CA VAL A 80 -4.72 -11.83 3.46
C VAL A 80 -3.85 -11.10 4.49
N CYS A 81 -2.89 -10.28 4.05
CA CYS A 81 -2.01 -9.49 4.91
C CYS A 81 -2.79 -8.60 5.90
N ARG A 82 -3.84 -7.92 5.44
CA ARG A 82 -4.72 -7.11 6.30
C ARG A 82 -5.38 -7.92 7.41
N THR A 83 -5.72 -9.19 7.14
CA THR A 83 -6.45 -10.04 8.09
C THR A 83 -5.56 -10.79 9.08
N MET A 84 -4.28 -10.99 8.77
CA MET A 84 -3.37 -11.86 9.55
C MET A 84 -2.57 -11.13 10.64
N GLY A 85 -2.65 -9.80 10.69
CA GLY A 85 -1.92 -8.97 11.66
C GLY A 85 -0.45 -8.73 11.29
N VAL A 86 0.13 -7.66 11.82
CA VAL A 86 1.46 -7.16 11.40
C VAL A 86 2.57 -8.17 11.65
N ASP A 87 2.61 -8.83 12.81
CA ASP A 87 3.69 -9.77 13.14
C ASP A 87 3.71 -10.98 12.20
N GLN A 88 2.54 -11.49 11.83
CA GLN A 88 2.44 -12.59 10.88
C GLN A 88 2.79 -12.12 9.45
N ALA A 89 2.30 -10.94 9.05
CA ALA A 89 2.63 -10.36 7.74
C ALA A 89 4.15 -10.17 7.56
N VAL A 90 4.83 -9.67 8.59
CA VAL A 90 6.29 -9.45 8.61
C VAL A 90 7.06 -10.75 8.39
N ASN A 91 6.58 -11.86 8.96
CA ASN A 91 7.22 -13.16 8.79
C ASN A 91 7.28 -13.59 7.32
N TYR A 92 6.21 -13.36 6.55
CA TYR A 92 6.21 -13.62 5.10
C TYR A 92 6.95 -12.54 4.33
N ALA A 93 6.75 -11.26 4.65
CA ALA A 93 7.35 -10.12 3.95
C ALA A 93 8.89 -10.19 3.91
N ASN A 94 9.53 -10.70 4.97
CA ASN A 94 10.98 -10.85 5.02
C ASN A 94 11.55 -11.87 4.01
N ASP A 95 10.73 -12.81 3.55
CA ASP A 95 11.13 -13.93 2.70
C ASP A 95 10.58 -13.79 1.26
N LEU A 96 9.67 -12.85 1.01
CA LEU A 96 9.12 -12.58 -0.32
C LEU A 96 10.15 -11.91 -1.25
N PRO A 97 10.12 -12.21 -2.56
CA PRO A 97 10.86 -11.45 -3.57
C PRO A 97 10.45 -9.97 -3.56
N LEU A 98 11.42 -9.10 -3.83
CA LEU A 98 11.28 -7.65 -3.73
C LEU A 98 10.21 -7.11 -4.67
N GLU A 99 10.21 -7.58 -5.91
CA GLU A 99 9.28 -7.17 -6.96
C GLU A 99 7.85 -7.56 -6.60
N TYR A 100 7.64 -8.81 -6.17
CA TYR A 100 6.33 -9.28 -5.75
C TYR A 100 5.84 -8.54 -4.52
N PHE A 101 6.70 -8.33 -3.51
CA PHE A 101 6.32 -7.60 -2.31
C PHE A 101 5.98 -6.14 -2.60
N SER A 102 6.67 -5.51 -3.56
CA SER A 102 6.36 -4.17 -4.04
C SER A 102 4.98 -4.10 -4.72
N GLU A 103 4.60 -5.11 -5.49
CA GLU A 103 3.24 -5.17 -6.04
C GLU A 103 2.18 -5.38 -4.94
N VAL A 104 2.50 -6.16 -3.90
CA VAL A 104 1.61 -6.37 -2.74
C VAL A 104 1.46 -5.07 -1.94
N SER A 105 2.55 -4.34 -1.71
CA SER A 105 2.59 -3.14 -0.88
C SER A 105 1.64 -2.06 -1.42
N ARG A 106 1.53 -1.92 -2.75
CA ARG A 106 0.62 -0.99 -3.42
C ARG A 106 -0.86 -1.23 -3.15
N HIS A 107 -1.22 -2.42 -2.69
CA HIS A 107 -2.57 -2.77 -2.29
C HIS A 107 -2.77 -2.71 -0.77
N LEU A 108 -1.80 -2.22 0.00
CA LEU A 108 -1.90 -2.02 1.45
C LEU A 108 -2.03 -0.53 1.78
N ASP A 109 -2.67 -0.24 2.91
CA ASP A 109 -2.71 1.13 3.42
C ASP A 109 -1.32 1.56 3.89
N ASN A 110 -0.95 2.82 3.63
CA ASN A 110 0.37 3.37 3.96
C ASN A 110 0.77 3.15 5.43
N ASP A 111 -0.17 3.28 6.36
CA ASP A 111 0.05 3.05 7.80
C ASP A 111 0.40 1.59 8.11
N LEU A 112 -0.34 0.65 7.52
CA LEU A 112 -0.09 -0.78 7.69
C LEU A 112 1.28 -1.15 7.12
N MET A 113 1.61 -0.61 5.94
CA MET A 113 2.89 -0.87 5.29
C MET A 113 4.06 -0.30 6.11
N ALA A 114 3.93 0.90 6.68
CA ALA A 114 4.92 1.47 7.58
C ALA A 114 5.17 0.58 8.80
N ARG A 115 4.10 0.10 9.45
CA ARG A 115 4.19 -0.83 10.59
C ARG A 115 4.83 -2.16 10.23
N ILE A 116 4.63 -2.66 9.00
CA ILE A 116 5.32 -3.85 8.50
C ILE A 116 6.81 -3.56 8.33
N LEU A 117 7.17 -2.48 7.63
CA LEU A 117 8.56 -2.09 7.40
C LEU A 117 9.33 -1.95 8.72
N GLU A 118 8.75 -1.29 9.72
CA GLU A 118 9.34 -1.07 11.05
C GLU A 118 9.72 -2.37 11.78
N LYS A 119 8.96 -3.45 11.55
CA LYS A 119 9.19 -4.76 12.16
C LYS A 119 10.00 -5.72 11.29
N MET A 120 10.20 -5.41 10.00
CA MET A 120 11.01 -6.22 9.11
C MET A 120 12.48 -6.27 9.54
N LYS A 121 13.20 -7.29 9.08
CA LYS A 121 14.66 -7.35 9.23
C LYS A 121 15.25 -6.12 8.54
N ARG A 122 16.11 -5.39 9.26
CA ARG A 122 16.70 -4.12 8.80
C ARG A 122 17.15 -4.14 7.34
N ASN A 123 17.96 -5.14 6.96
CA ASN A 123 18.50 -5.25 5.59
C ASN A 123 17.40 -5.43 4.53
N GLN A 124 16.27 -6.06 4.88
CA GLN A 124 15.15 -6.22 3.95
C GLN A 124 14.31 -4.94 3.88
N ALA A 125 14.00 -4.33 5.01
CA ALA A 125 13.29 -3.04 5.04
C ALA A 125 14.03 -1.97 4.23
N GLU A 126 15.35 -1.85 4.41
CA GLU A 126 16.18 -0.91 3.66
C GLU A 126 16.16 -1.20 2.15
N LYS A 127 16.18 -2.48 1.72
CA LYS A 127 16.06 -2.86 0.30
C LYS A 127 14.69 -2.48 -0.29
N VAL A 128 13.60 -2.74 0.45
CA VAL A 128 12.25 -2.36 0.03
C VAL A 128 12.15 -0.85 -0.14
N ILE A 129 12.60 -0.09 0.85
CA ILE A 129 12.59 1.38 0.79
C ILE A 129 13.36 1.88 -0.45
N LEU A 130 14.56 1.35 -0.70
CA LEU A 130 15.35 1.76 -1.87
C LEU A 130 14.65 1.41 -3.18
N PHE A 131 14.07 0.23 -3.28
CA PHE A 131 13.35 -0.21 -4.49
C PHE A 131 12.13 0.66 -4.76
N GLU A 132 11.31 0.91 -3.73
CA GLU A 132 10.13 1.76 -3.83
C GLU A 132 10.51 3.22 -4.16
N LEU A 133 11.60 3.75 -3.60
CA LEU A 133 12.10 5.08 -3.98
C LEU A 133 12.50 5.18 -5.45
N LEU A 134 13.07 4.12 -6.02
CA LEU A 134 13.52 4.07 -7.42
C LEU A 134 12.37 3.87 -8.41
N HIS A 135 11.40 3.01 -8.07
CA HIS A 135 10.36 2.56 -9.01
C HIS A 135 8.97 3.15 -8.74
N HIS A 136 8.63 3.42 -7.48
CA HIS A 136 7.29 3.79 -7.02
C HIS A 136 7.33 4.93 -6.01
N ARG A 137 8.09 5.97 -6.33
CA ARG A 137 8.43 7.05 -5.39
C ARG A 137 7.24 7.66 -4.65
N SER A 138 6.17 8.01 -5.36
CA SER A 138 4.97 8.62 -4.74
C SER A 138 4.35 7.72 -3.66
N HIS A 139 4.38 6.40 -3.90
CA HIS A 139 3.88 5.42 -2.95
C HIS A 139 4.77 5.37 -1.70
N MET A 140 6.10 5.31 -1.88
CA MET A 140 7.04 5.34 -0.75
C MET A 140 6.94 6.63 0.07
N LEU A 141 6.75 7.78 -0.55
CA LEU A 141 6.56 9.05 0.16
C LEU A 141 5.28 9.03 1.01
N GLY A 142 4.21 8.43 0.50
CA GLY A 142 2.99 8.18 1.27
C GLY A 142 3.22 7.28 2.48
N ILE A 143 4.00 6.20 2.33
CA ILE A 143 4.39 5.33 3.46
C ILE A 143 5.28 6.07 4.46
N ALA A 144 6.21 6.91 3.98
CA ALA A 144 7.17 7.63 4.81
C ALA A 144 6.51 8.58 5.81
N GLU A 145 5.32 9.09 5.52
CA GLU A 145 4.53 9.88 6.47
C GLU A 145 4.21 9.12 7.77
N HIS A 146 4.17 7.79 7.72
CA HIS A 146 3.81 6.92 8.84
C HIS A 146 5.00 6.26 9.52
N LEU A 147 6.21 6.37 8.95
CA LEU A 147 7.41 5.73 9.49
C LEU A 147 7.89 6.39 10.79
N ASP A 148 8.55 5.58 11.62
CA ASP A 148 9.37 6.03 12.72
C ASP A 148 10.55 6.90 12.28
N ARG A 149 11.14 7.61 13.24
CA ARG A 149 12.27 8.52 13.01
C ARG A 149 13.45 7.82 12.33
N ARG A 150 13.78 6.59 12.73
CA ARG A 150 14.97 5.89 12.25
C ARG A 150 14.84 5.51 10.78
N MET A 151 13.69 4.99 10.36
CA MET A 151 13.44 4.63 8.97
C MET A 151 13.24 5.88 8.11
N LEU A 152 12.61 6.92 8.67
CA LEU A 152 12.48 8.20 7.99
C LEU A 152 13.85 8.83 7.69
N GLU A 153 14.80 8.81 8.65
CA GLU A 153 16.18 9.26 8.42
C GLU A 153 16.84 8.49 7.26
N PHE A 154 16.59 7.18 7.16
CA PHE A 154 17.07 6.37 6.03
C PHE A 154 16.43 6.79 4.71
N VAL A 155 15.12 7.04 4.68
CA VAL A 155 14.43 7.54 3.48
C VAL A 155 15.03 8.88 3.05
N VAL A 156 15.16 9.85 3.96
CA VAL A 156 15.70 11.19 3.67
C VAL A 156 17.11 11.12 3.09
N LYS A 157 18.01 10.37 3.73
CA LYS A 157 19.37 10.19 3.24
C LYS A 157 19.43 9.65 1.81
N ASN A 158 18.49 8.76 1.46
CA ASN A 158 18.44 8.15 0.14
C ASN A 158 17.58 8.94 -0.87
N LEU A 159 16.78 9.92 -0.43
CA LEU A 159 16.14 10.89 -1.32
C LEU A 159 17.20 11.82 -1.93
N ASP A 160 18.14 12.32 -1.12
CA ASP A 160 19.21 13.22 -1.55
C ASP A 160 20.18 12.54 -2.53
N LEU A 161 20.54 11.27 -2.26
CA LEU A 161 21.45 10.49 -3.09
C LEU A 161 20.86 10.12 -4.46
N ASN A 162 19.54 10.06 -4.56
CA ASN A 162 18.84 9.76 -5.81
C ASN A 162 18.41 11.03 -6.59
N GLY A 163 18.93 12.21 -6.22
CA GLY A 163 18.86 13.43 -7.05
C GLY A 163 17.63 14.30 -6.83
N LEU A 164 17.07 14.34 -5.63
CA LEU A 164 15.82 15.04 -5.34
C LEU A 164 16.08 16.31 -4.53
N PRO A 165 16.02 17.51 -5.13
CA PRO A 165 16.08 18.74 -4.34
C PRO A 165 14.84 18.85 -3.44
N GLU A 166 14.96 19.43 -2.25
CA GLU A 166 13.86 19.66 -1.29
C GLU A 166 12.64 20.38 -1.89
N ASN A 167 12.80 21.02 -3.06
CA ASN A 167 11.77 21.72 -3.81
C ASN A 167 11.03 20.85 -4.85
N ASP A 168 11.11 19.51 -4.75
CA ASP A 168 10.38 18.63 -5.66
C ASP A 168 8.86 18.74 -5.43
N PRO A 169 8.05 18.95 -6.49
CA PRO A 169 6.59 19.02 -6.38
C PRO A 169 5.96 17.75 -5.79
N THR A 170 6.60 16.58 -5.93
CA THR A 170 6.11 15.32 -5.33
C THR A 170 6.26 15.32 -3.81
N ILE A 171 7.39 15.78 -3.27
CA ILE A 171 7.60 15.93 -1.82
C ILE A 171 6.68 17.03 -1.27
N SER A 172 6.49 18.12 -2.04
CA SER A 172 5.61 19.24 -1.69
C SER A 172 4.14 18.84 -1.51
N ALA A 173 3.71 17.73 -2.10
CA ALA A 173 2.37 17.16 -1.89
C ALA A 173 2.20 16.52 -0.50
N HIS A 174 3.30 16.12 0.14
CA HIS A 174 3.33 15.41 1.42
C HIS A 174 3.68 16.36 2.58
N LYS A 175 2.72 17.21 2.98
CA LYS A 175 2.95 18.24 4.02
C LYS A 175 3.42 17.67 5.35
N LEU A 176 2.82 16.56 5.80
CA LEU A 176 3.18 15.89 7.05
C LEU A 176 4.61 15.34 7.01
N LEU A 177 5.02 14.81 5.86
CA LEU A 177 6.38 14.34 5.66
C LEU A 177 7.38 15.50 5.78
N ILE A 178 7.09 16.65 5.16
CA ILE A 178 7.96 17.84 5.23
C ILE A 178 8.13 18.33 6.66
N GLU A 179 7.04 18.38 7.44
CA GLU A 179 7.10 18.75 8.86
C GLU A 179 7.99 17.78 9.64
N LYS A 180 7.78 16.46 9.47
CA LYS A 180 8.63 15.46 10.10
C LYS A 180 10.10 15.57 9.69
N ILE A 181 10.40 15.82 8.41
CA ILE A 181 11.77 15.99 7.92
C ILE A 181 12.44 17.23 8.54
N ARG A 182 11.69 18.32 8.75
CA ARG A 182 12.21 19.52 9.43
C ARG A 182 12.57 19.24 10.88
N ASP A 183 11.76 18.45 11.60
CA ASP A 183 12.02 18.06 12.99
C ASP A 183 13.22 17.11 13.15
N LEU A 184 13.70 16.51 12.05
CA LEU A 184 14.91 15.68 12.04
C LEU A 184 16.21 16.48 11.94
N ARG A 185 16.16 17.74 11.49
CA ARG A 185 17.32 18.65 11.34
C ARG A 185 17.62 19.37 12.64
#